data_AF-A0A7J0G4I0-F1
#
_entry.id   AF-A0A7J0G4I0-F1
#
_cell.length_a   1.000
_cell.length_b   1.000
_cell.length_c   1.000
_cell.angle_alpha   90.00
_cell.angle_beta   90.00
_cell.angle_gamma   90.00
#
_symmetry.space_group_name_H-M   'P 1'
#
loop_
_entity.id
_entity.type
_entity.pdbx_description
1 polymer ?
#
loop_
_entity_poly.entity_id
_entity_poly.type
_entity_poly.pdbx_seq_one_letter_code
_entity_poly.pdbx_strand_id
1 'polypeptide(L)'
;MIQDESPAEQKGSPANQQKPFLNSHFEDFVAGHFRLRGHNILSACRAYMEGAEVGSADRERDPYAGGNNPIEFKAAVGRMMKSLVTNFIKNGSVDCEQFRTTA
;
A
#
# COMPACT_ATOMS: atom_id res chain seq x y z
N MET A 1 -57.28 -42.49 10.16
CA MET A 1 -57.80 -41.17 9.73
C MET A 1 -56.99 -40.13 10.50
N ILE A 2 -55.97 -39.54 9.85
CA ILE A 2 -55.84 -38.09 9.54
C ILE A 2 -56.17 -37.25 10.79
N GLN A 3 -55.24 -36.53 11.41
CA GLN A 3 -54.62 -35.32 10.87
C GLN A 3 -53.19 -35.07 11.40
N ASP A 4 -52.35 -34.68 10.44
CA ASP A 4 -51.01 -34.12 10.55
C ASP A 4 -51.18 -32.61 10.77
N GLU A 5 -50.75 -32.07 11.91
CA GLU A 5 -50.63 -30.63 12.13
C GLU A 5 -49.14 -30.27 12.27
N SER A 6 -48.57 -29.84 11.15
CA SER A 6 -47.41 -28.97 11.11
C SER A 6 -47.75 -27.61 11.75
N PRO A 7 -46.79 -26.94 12.42
CA PRO A 7 -46.44 -25.64 11.87
C PRO A 7 -44.98 -25.19 12.04
N ALA A 8 -44.59 -24.39 11.03
CA ALA A 8 -43.64 -23.28 11.06
C ALA A 8 -42.15 -23.61 10.97
N GLU A 9 -41.70 -23.88 9.74
CA GLU A 9 -40.37 -23.44 9.30
C GLU A 9 -40.28 -21.91 9.44
N GLN A 10 -39.48 -21.45 10.41
CA GLN A 10 -39.04 -20.06 10.47
C GLN A 10 -38.09 -19.80 9.29
N LYS A 11 -38.65 -19.22 8.23
CA LYS A 11 -37.90 -18.68 7.11
C LYS A 11 -37.07 -17.50 7.60
N GLY A 12 -35.81 -17.78 7.96
CA GLY A 12 -34.81 -16.75 8.20
C GLY A 12 -34.66 -15.87 6.95
N SER A 13 -34.99 -14.59 7.08
CA SER A 13 -34.75 -13.57 6.05
C SER A 13 -33.28 -13.57 5.63
N PRO A 14 -32.94 -13.54 4.32
CA PRO A 14 -31.61 -13.15 3.88
C PRO A 14 -31.55 -11.62 3.85
N ALA A 15 -31.70 -11.00 5.01
CA ALA A 15 -31.47 -9.57 5.13
C ALA A 15 -30.02 -9.37 5.57
N ASN A 16 -29.27 -8.71 4.69
CA ASN A 16 -27.98 -8.09 4.93
C ASN A 16 -26.74 -8.84 4.44
N GLN A 17 -26.73 -9.15 3.14
CA GLN A 17 -25.50 -9.10 2.38
C GLN A 17 -25.39 -7.73 1.70
N GLN A 18 -25.37 -6.65 2.49
CA GLN A 18 -24.88 -5.38 1.98
C GLN A 18 -23.36 -5.48 1.86
N LYS A 19 -22.88 -6.24 0.87
CA LYS A 19 -21.51 -6.09 0.39
C LYS A 19 -21.52 -4.75 -0.35
N PRO A 20 -20.71 -3.75 0.03
CA PRO A 20 -20.64 -2.52 -0.74
C PRO A 20 -19.99 -2.84 -2.09
N PHE A 21 -20.82 -3.10 -3.09
CA PHE A 21 -20.44 -3.15 -4.49
C PHE A 21 -20.35 -1.71 -5.01
N LEU A 22 -19.34 -0.93 -4.61
CA LEU A 22 -18.96 0.30 -5.35
C LEU A 22 -17.72 0.92 -4.71
N ASN A 23 -16.58 0.77 -5.40
CA ASN A 23 -15.30 1.51 -5.34
C ASN A 23 -14.06 0.63 -5.61
N SER A 24 -14.23 -0.70 -5.73
CA SER A 24 -13.07 -1.61 -5.83
C SER A 24 -12.18 -1.37 -7.05
N HIS A 25 -12.66 -0.74 -8.14
CA HIS A 25 -11.82 -0.51 -9.32
C HIS A 25 -10.59 0.36 -9.04
N PHE A 26 -10.74 1.43 -8.25
CA PHE A 26 -9.60 2.28 -7.92
C PHE A 26 -8.68 1.60 -6.89
N GLU A 27 -9.26 0.97 -5.87
CA GLU A 27 -8.50 0.27 -4.83
C GLU A 27 -7.70 -0.92 -5.42
N ASP A 28 -8.32 -1.72 -6.29
CA ASP A 28 -7.68 -2.85 -6.97
C ASP A 28 -6.59 -2.36 -7.94
N PHE A 29 -6.83 -1.23 -8.63
CA PHE A 29 -5.83 -0.60 -9.48
C PHE A 29 -4.62 -0.13 -8.66
N VAL A 30 -4.85 0.58 -7.55
CA VAL A 30 -3.79 1.08 -6.67
C VAL A 30 -3.02 -0.08 -6.04
N ALA A 31 -3.72 -1.09 -5.52
CA ALA A 31 -3.11 -2.29 -4.95
C ALA A 31 -2.28 -3.04 -6.00
N GLY A 32 -2.80 -3.21 -7.22
CA GLY A 32 -2.09 -3.82 -8.34
C GLY A 32 -0.84 -3.04 -8.76
N HIS A 33 -0.93 -1.71 -8.84
CA HIS A 33 0.20 -0.83 -9.16
C HIS A 33 1.32 -0.97 -8.13
N PHE A 34 0.98 -0.86 -6.84
CA PHE A 34 1.97 -0.96 -5.77
C PHE A 34 2.53 -2.37 -5.62
N ARG A 35 1.77 -3.42 -5.95
CA ARG A 35 2.25 -4.80 -6.02
C ARG A 35 3.31 -4.97 -7.11
N LEU A 36 3.07 -4.42 -8.30
CA LEU A 36 4.00 -4.49 -9.43
C LEU A 36 5.24 -3.61 -9.22
N ARG A 37 5.09 -2.47 -8.55
CA ARG A 37 6.14 -1.44 -8.44
C ARG A 37 6.88 -1.47 -7.11
N GLY A 38 6.45 -2.28 -6.14
CA GLY A 38 7.02 -2.32 -4.79
C GLY A 38 8.54 -2.46 -4.76
N HIS A 39 9.10 -3.40 -5.53
CA HIS A 39 10.55 -3.56 -5.67
C HIS A 39 11.23 -2.28 -6.15
N ASN A 40 10.75 -1.68 -7.25
CA ASN A 40 11.35 -0.46 -7.82
C ASN A 40 11.28 0.73 -6.87
N ILE A 41 10.17 0.86 -6.13
CA ILE A 41 10.00 1.91 -5.12
C ILE A 41 11.04 1.72 -4.01
N LEU A 42 11.20 0.49 -3.49
CA LEU A 42 12.19 0.19 -2.47
C LEU A 42 13.63 0.36 -2.96
N SER A 43 13.94 0.01 -4.22
CA SER A 43 15.23 0.30 -4.85
C SER A 43 15.53 1.79 -4.87
N ALA A 44 14.56 2.63 -5.23
CA ALA A 44 14.73 4.08 -5.23
C ALA A 44 14.92 4.63 -3.81
N CYS A 45 14.10 4.17 -2.84
CA CYS A 45 14.27 4.54 -1.43
C CYS A 45 15.65 4.19 -0.90
N ARG A 46 16.17 2.99 -1.24
CA ARG A 46 17.52 2.57 -0.88
C ARG A 46 18.57 3.48 -1.52
N ALA A 47 18.45 3.78 -2.81
CA ALA A 47 19.36 4.71 -3.48
C ALA A 47 19.38 6.10 -2.81
N TYR A 48 18.22 6.64 -2.43
CA TYR A 48 18.15 7.89 -1.67
C TYR A 48 18.82 7.80 -0.30
N MET A 49 18.67 6.67 0.40
CA MET A 49 19.39 6.43 1.64
C MET A 49 20.89 6.29 1.43
N GLU A 50 21.35 5.84 0.27
CA GLU A 50 22.76 5.74 -0.10
C GLU A 50 23.33 7.07 -0.63
N GLY A 51 22.49 8.10 -0.78
CA GLY A 51 22.90 9.46 -1.15
C GLY A 51 22.61 9.84 -2.60
N ALA A 52 21.80 9.06 -3.32
CA ALA A 52 21.30 9.48 -4.62
C ALA A 52 20.54 10.81 -4.53
N GLU A 53 20.77 11.68 -5.51
CA GLU A 53 20.11 12.97 -5.59
C GLU A 53 18.60 12.80 -5.80
N VAL A 54 17.82 13.55 -5.02
CA VAL A 54 16.36 13.62 -5.19
C VAL A 54 16.08 14.68 -6.24
N GLY A 55 15.81 14.25 -7.47
CA GLY A 55 15.63 15.15 -8.60
C GLY A 55 14.38 16.03 -8.50
N SER A 56 14.56 17.33 -8.75
CA SER A 56 13.54 18.19 -9.36
C SER A 56 13.86 18.26 -10.86
N ALA A 57 12.92 17.90 -11.73
CA ALA A 57 13.11 18.04 -13.18
C ALA A 57 13.18 19.52 -13.62
N ASP A 58 12.73 20.43 -12.76
CA ASP A 58 12.76 21.85 -13.01
C ASP A 58 14.14 22.41 -12.70
N ARG A 59 14.87 22.73 -13.78
CA ARG A 59 16.11 23.53 -13.76
C ARG A 59 15.87 24.97 -13.29
N GLU A 60 14.63 25.34 -13.05
CA GLU A 60 14.18 26.67 -12.61
C GLU A 60 13.82 26.67 -11.12
N ARG A 61 14.55 25.89 -10.31
CA ARG A 61 14.38 25.92 -8.86
C ARG A 61 14.75 27.31 -8.35
N ASP A 62 13.81 27.98 -7.71
CA ASP A 62 14.05 29.20 -6.95
C ASP A 62 15.20 28.94 -5.95
N PRO A 63 16.34 29.64 -6.05
CA PRO A 63 17.47 29.48 -5.12
C PRO A 63 17.12 29.80 -3.66
N TYR A 64 15.96 30.43 -3.41
CA TYR A 64 15.43 30.74 -2.09
C TYR A 64 14.30 29.81 -1.64
N ALA A 65 13.83 28.88 -2.48
CA ALA A 65 12.93 27.82 -2.05
C ALA A 65 13.73 26.89 -1.13
N GLY A 66 13.61 27.11 0.19
CA GLY A 66 14.27 26.36 1.25
C GLY A 66 14.35 24.88 0.89
N GLY A 67 15.53 24.48 0.42
CA GLY A 67 15.70 23.17 -0.19
C GLY A 67 15.42 22.09 0.83
N ASN A 68 14.66 21.06 0.47
CA ASN A 68 14.58 19.83 1.25
C ASN A 68 16.01 19.43 1.62
N ASN A 69 16.34 19.47 2.90
CA ASN A 69 17.67 19.10 3.36
C ASN A 69 17.87 17.60 3.02
N PRO A 70 18.90 17.24 2.24
CA PRO A 70 19.09 15.84 1.85
C PRO A 70 19.26 14.93 3.06
N ILE A 71 19.79 15.48 4.16
CA ILE A 71 20.01 14.79 5.43
C ILE A 71 18.68 14.40 6.10
N GLU A 72 17.73 15.32 6.32
CA GLU A 72 16.48 14.93 6.99
C GLU A 72 15.58 14.14 6.07
N PHE A 73 15.63 14.38 4.75
CA PHE A 73 14.96 13.54 3.78
C PHE A 73 15.45 12.09 3.85
N LYS A 74 16.77 11.87 3.77
CA LYS A 74 17.38 10.55 3.92
C LYS A 74 16.97 9.89 5.24
N ALA A 75 17.00 10.65 6.34
CA ALA A 75 16.56 10.14 7.64
C ALA A 75 15.07 9.76 7.64
N ALA A 76 14.20 10.54 7.00
CA ALA A 76 12.78 10.26 6.88
C ALA A 76 12.51 8.98 6.07
N VAL A 77 13.18 8.81 4.93
CA VAL A 77 13.11 7.58 4.12
C VAL A 77 13.56 6.38 4.95
N GLY A 78 14.68 6.50 5.67
CA GLY A 78 15.17 5.44 6.56
C GLY A 78 14.16 5.04 7.64
N ARG A 79 13.48 6.00 8.28
CA ARG A 79 12.43 5.73 9.27
C ARG A 79 11.24 4.95 8.68
N MET A 80 10.89 5.20 7.41
CA MET A 80 9.75 4.55 6.75
C MET A 80 10.09 3.19 6.14
N MET A 81 11.37 2.92 5.83
CA MET A 81 11.82 1.77 5.04
C MET A 81 11.25 0.44 5.54
N LYS A 82 11.32 0.17 6.85
CA LYS A 82 10.80 -1.06 7.47
C LYS A 82 9.29 -1.24 7.23
N SER A 83 8.52 -0.15 7.34
CA SER A 83 7.08 -0.17 7.10
C SER A 83 6.76 -0.39 5.63
N LEU A 84 7.49 0.28 4.73
CA LEU A 84 7.31 0.11 3.27
C LEU A 84 7.56 -1.33 2.84
N VAL A 85 8.68 -1.93 3.27
CA VAL A 85 9.00 -3.34 2.98
C VAL A 85 7.88 -4.26 3.48
N THR A 86 7.41 -4.05 4.71
CA THR A 86 6.34 -4.86 5.29
C THR A 86 5.04 -4.75 4.49
N ASN A 87 4.65 -3.55 4.09
CA ASN A 87 3.40 -3.33 3.36
C ASN A 87 3.48 -3.85 1.91
N PHE A 88 4.62 -3.69 1.23
CA PHE A 88 4.78 -4.21 -0.13
C PHE A 88 4.75 -5.74 -0.17
N ILE A 89 5.40 -6.42 0.78
CA ILE A 89 5.32 -7.89 0.91
C ILE A 89 3.88 -8.33 1.18
N LYS A 90 3.19 -7.69 2.14
CA LYS A 90 1.79 -7.99 2.46
C LYS A 90 0.85 -7.77 1.27
N ASN A 91 1.14 -6.78 0.42
CA ASN A 91 0.41 -6.50 -0.81
C ASN A 91 0.79 -7.45 -1.97
N GLY A 92 1.73 -8.38 -1.76
CA GLY A 92 2.13 -9.40 -2.72
C GLY A 92 3.26 -9.00 -3.68
N SER A 93 4.03 -7.96 -3.35
CA SER A 93 5.20 -7.56 -4.14
C SER A 93 6.32 -8.58 -3.95
N VAL A 94 6.93 -9.04 -5.04
CA VAL A 94 8.03 -10.01 -5.01
C VAL A 94 9.38 -9.34 -4.74
N ASP A 95 10.36 -10.12 -4.29
CA ASP A 95 11.75 -9.71 -4.08
C ASP A 95 11.93 -8.48 -3.17
N CYS A 96 11.00 -8.25 -2.25
CA CYS A 96 11.02 -7.09 -1.35
C CYS A 96 11.78 -7.39 -0.04
N GLU A 97 12.02 -8.66 0.28
CA GLU A 97 12.69 -9.14 1.48
C GLU A 97 14.14 -8.68 1.57
N GLN A 98 14.83 -8.54 0.43
CA GLN A 98 16.22 -8.08 0.35
C GLN A 98 16.42 -6.64 0.88
N PHE A 99 15.33 -5.86 0.99
CA PHE A 99 15.36 -4.50 1.51
C PHE A 99 15.13 -4.42 3.02
N ARG A 100 14.96 -5.57 3.70
CA ARG A 100 14.92 -5.59 5.17
C ARG A 100 16.26 -5.12 5.72
N THR A 101 16.30 -3.89 6.21
CA THR A 101 17.45 -3.39 6.95
C THR A 101 17.57 -4.20 8.24
N THR A 102 18.66 -4.92 8.42
CA THR A 102 19.05 -5.45 9.74
C THR A 102 19.39 -4.24 10.60
N ALA A 103 18.63 -4.05 11.68
CA ALA A 103 18.89 -3.02 12.68
C ALA A 103 20.24 -3.26 13.36
#